data_AF-A0A939VQV0-F1
#
_entry.id   AF-A0A939VQV0-F1
#
_cell.length_a   1.000
_cell.length_b   1.000
_cell.length_c   1.000
_cell.angle_alpha   90.00
_cell.angle_beta   90.00
_cell.angle_gamma   90.00
#
_symmetry.space_group_name_H-M   'P 1'
#
loop_
_entity.id
_entity.type
_entity.pdbx_description
1 polymer ?
#
loop_
_entity_poly.entity_id
_entity_poly.type
_entity_poly.pdbx_seq_one_letter_code
_entity_poly.pdbx_strand_id
1 'polypeptide(L)'
;QTLPELNRRGEPSFSRRSIYTRMPQEKSLARKLMLFQRFNRGSIHGREVEFCKQTPRSHTLYHYVNPDIYFKAHPEYFSMNQKGERFCGSTKTRMGGQICFSNPETAKIAEAQLRKFIAADRKNTPKEQWPVIYAITQIDAINFLCCCPECKKITEREGGDSGLQLYFINKIARNIAKDYPEIKIQITAYVSTETAPKHIKPEKNILIAWCDLYTRSDCFRPITHPVNKKQLAILQGWLQRGIPVSYIRDYWNMGGKWNFPPRIETMAQAIKGDLEYYYSTGGRLFFTEVQHQYYDVDFNFYDLQLYLGLQLLDDVTQDEQELVGRFMRLYYGPAEKFMYQAYQKIVEGISSVPFAMGSSNMQRPYQNAAFVKTVYDLMKQAQQSVPEKSPFRFRVERELLPVLRTMVYFSNLRAGKSRAEVLNEYKDLRFRQLDYLYTPEEVKKVKPLVEKEIERISFDFATPEPFRNLKEDEIHKFSALDFRNGMVSDPESKLKNVIRVGYPLSLKKTREKHAAPDLDTQNGKTIFGVTNITGKHTVRIDVGEEIPQDEKYHWYCIRNCTIGPSTVFWAWGWWTRCEIGKVYMDGQENRYDVWFSLKIVGPAYVRNSRKENDFFLECIILTRPGAIK
;
A
#
# COMPACT_ATOMS: atom_id res chain seq x y z
N GLN A 1 -45.92 14.74 -0.37
CA GLN A 1 -45.14 15.97 -0.09
C GLN A 1 -44.52 16.42 -1.41
N THR A 2 -44.85 17.61 -1.88
CA THR A 2 -44.11 18.29 -2.93
C THR A 2 -42.75 18.71 -2.36
N LEU A 3 -41.67 18.51 -3.12
CA LEU A 3 -40.37 19.04 -2.74
C LEU A 3 -40.50 20.57 -2.64
N PRO A 4 -39.93 21.23 -1.60
CA PRO A 4 -39.92 22.67 -1.52
C PRO A 4 -39.19 23.26 -2.74
N GLU A 5 -39.54 24.49 -3.12
CA GLU A 5 -38.89 25.20 -4.21
C GLU A 5 -37.39 25.40 -3.86
N LEU A 6 -36.53 24.57 -4.45
CA LEU A 6 -35.10 24.55 -4.18
C LEU A 6 -34.38 25.40 -5.23
N ASN A 7 -33.81 26.53 -4.82
CA ASN A 7 -32.91 27.35 -5.63
C ASN A 7 -31.50 27.34 -5.04
N ARG A 8 -30.80 26.20 -5.13
CA ARG A 8 -29.40 26.07 -4.73
C ARG A 8 -28.47 26.22 -5.94
N ARG A 9 -27.47 27.10 -5.82
CA ARG A 9 -26.41 27.33 -6.81
C ARG A 9 -25.08 27.46 -6.08
N GLY A 10 -23.99 26.96 -6.65
CA GLY A 10 -22.66 27.06 -6.06
C GLY A 10 -21.59 26.42 -6.95
N GLU A 11 -20.32 26.70 -6.61
CA GLU A 11 -19.16 26.02 -7.20
C GLU A 11 -18.53 25.09 -6.16
N PRO A 12 -18.00 23.93 -6.58
CA PRO A 12 -17.36 23.01 -5.67
C PRO A 12 -16.01 23.55 -5.15
N SER A 13 -15.67 23.23 -3.90
CA SER A 13 -14.41 23.58 -3.25
C SER A 13 -13.20 23.08 -4.06
N PHE A 14 -13.25 21.83 -4.52
CA PHE A 14 -12.24 21.28 -5.39
C PHE A 14 -12.76 21.21 -6.83
N SER A 15 -12.09 21.92 -7.73
CA SER A 15 -12.44 21.95 -9.14
C SER A 15 -12.30 20.59 -9.82
N ARG A 16 -11.41 19.73 -9.32
CA ARG A 16 -11.33 18.32 -9.73
C ARG A 16 -11.38 17.41 -8.50
N ARG A 17 -12.26 16.41 -8.55
CA ARG A 17 -12.57 15.49 -7.45
C ARG A 17 -12.49 14.05 -7.93
N SER A 18 -11.26 13.55 -8.13
CA SER A 18 -11.06 12.22 -8.70
C SER A 18 -10.82 11.19 -7.62
N ILE A 19 -11.73 10.25 -7.46
CA ILE A 19 -11.56 9.08 -6.58
C ILE A 19 -11.33 7.85 -7.46
N TYR A 20 -10.13 7.30 -7.44
CA TYR A 20 -9.78 6.10 -8.20
C TYR A 20 -10.07 4.84 -7.37
N THR A 21 -11.25 4.28 -7.56
CA THR A 21 -11.67 2.99 -6.98
C THR A 21 -11.78 1.92 -8.06
N ARG A 22 -11.60 0.64 -7.71
CA ARG A 22 -11.99 -0.45 -8.62
C ARG A 22 -13.51 -0.43 -8.78
N MET A 23 -13.96 -0.60 -10.03
CA MET A 23 -15.38 -0.64 -10.35
C MET A 23 -15.99 -1.97 -9.86
N PRO A 24 -17.24 -1.98 -9.37
CA PRO A 24 -18.00 -3.20 -9.20
C PRO A 24 -17.95 -4.04 -10.47
N GLN A 25 -17.89 -5.37 -10.37
CA GLN A 25 -17.98 -6.21 -11.58
C GLN A 25 -19.40 -6.21 -12.16
N GLU A 26 -20.41 -6.03 -11.30
CA GLU A 26 -21.79 -5.86 -11.71
C GLU A 26 -21.94 -4.60 -12.57
N LYS A 27 -22.23 -4.77 -13.86
CA LYS A 27 -22.29 -3.68 -14.84
C LYS A 27 -23.28 -2.57 -14.45
N SER A 28 -24.36 -2.91 -13.74
CA SER A 28 -25.39 -1.94 -13.34
C SER A 28 -24.91 -1.02 -12.23
N LEU A 29 -24.28 -1.57 -11.19
CA LEU A 29 -23.67 -0.81 -10.10
C LEU A 29 -22.40 -0.08 -10.57
N ALA A 30 -21.61 -0.71 -11.43
CA ALA A 30 -20.50 -0.05 -12.13
C ALA A 30 -20.99 1.16 -12.93
N ARG A 31 -22.11 1.03 -13.66
CA ARG A 31 -22.70 2.16 -14.39
C ARG A 31 -23.22 3.24 -13.46
N LYS A 32 -23.85 2.90 -12.34
CA LYS A 32 -24.30 3.88 -11.33
C LYS A 32 -23.11 4.60 -10.68
N LEU A 33 -22.06 3.88 -10.29
CA LEU A 33 -20.82 4.45 -9.77
C LEU A 33 -20.10 5.29 -10.82
N MET A 34 -20.08 4.85 -12.08
CA MET A 34 -19.51 5.61 -13.20
C MET A 34 -20.28 6.89 -13.45
N LEU A 35 -21.61 6.83 -13.43
CA LEU A 35 -22.48 8.00 -13.56
C LEU A 35 -22.27 8.94 -12.38
N PHE A 36 -22.26 8.42 -11.15
CA PHE A 36 -21.98 9.19 -9.94
C PHE A 36 -20.59 9.84 -9.96
N GLN A 37 -19.55 9.11 -10.34
CA GLN A 37 -18.20 9.65 -10.53
C GLN A 37 -18.16 10.68 -11.65
N ARG A 38 -18.88 10.44 -12.76
CA ARG A 38 -18.99 11.38 -13.89
C ARG A 38 -19.71 12.66 -13.48
N PHE A 39 -20.76 12.58 -12.67
CA PHE A 39 -21.48 13.73 -12.12
C PHE A 39 -20.68 14.46 -11.03
N ASN A 40 -19.74 13.78 -10.35
CA ASN A 40 -18.81 14.37 -9.39
C ASN A 40 -17.48 14.84 -10.00
N ARG A 41 -17.31 14.79 -11.32
CA ARG A 41 -16.20 15.50 -11.97
C ARG A 41 -16.53 16.99 -11.96
N GLY A 42 -15.85 17.78 -11.12
CA GLY A 42 -15.90 19.23 -11.27
C GLY A 42 -15.37 19.67 -12.64
N SER A 43 -15.84 20.74 -13.29
CA SER A 43 -16.87 21.67 -12.89
C SER A 43 -16.36 23.08 -12.60
N ILE A 44 -15.29 23.60 -13.24
CA ILE A 44 -14.95 25.04 -13.12
C ILE A 44 -15.73 25.78 -14.20
N HIS A 45 -16.59 26.74 -13.85
CA HIS A 45 -17.43 27.46 -14.83
C HIS A 45 -18.23 26.53 -15.78
N GLY A 46 -18.59 25.32 -15.34
CA GLY A 46 -19.24 24.32 -16.20
C GLY A 46 -18.32 23.51 -17.11
N ARG A 47 -16.99 23.46 -16.87
CA ARG A 47 -16.02 22.67 -17.69
C ARG A 47 -15.03 21.84 -16.87
N GLU A 48 -14.59 20.70 -17.42
CA GLU A 48 -13.54 19.83 -16.86
C GLU A 48 -12.15 20.42 -17.16
N VAL A 49 -11.21 20.36 -16.21
CA VAL A 49 -9.80 20.66 -16.49
C VAL A 49 -9.23 19.50 -17.30
N GLU A 50 -9.11 19.70 -18.61
CA GLU A 50 -8.72 18.66 -19.55
C GLU A 50 -7.22 18.35 -19.49
N PHE A 51 -6.90 17.06 -19.39
CA PHE A 51 -5.54 16.53 -19.42
C PHE A 51 -5.21 16.02 -20.83
N CYS A 52 -3.91 15.99 -21.15
CA CYS A 52 -3.37 15.36 -22.36
C CYS A 52 -4.09 14.03 -22.65
N LYS A 53 -4.56 13.83 -23.88
CA LYS A 53 -5.24 12.59 -24.30
C LYS A 53 -4.26 11.55 -24.86
N GLN A 54 -3.02 11.95 -25.12
CA GLN A 54 -1.97 11.12 -25.73
C GLN A 54 -1.20 10.26 -24.70
N THR A 55 -1.24 10.62 -23.42
CA THR A 55 -0.50 9.94 -22.36
C THR A 55 -1.37 9.71 -21.13
N PRO A 56 -1.00 8.77 -20.26
CA PRO A 56 -1.53 8.72 -18.90
C PRO A 56 -1.26 10.02 -18.12
N ARG A 57 -1.83 10.13 -16.92
CA ARG A 57 -1.70 11.31 -16.04
C ARG A 57 -0.49 11.26 -15.10
N SER A 58 0.23 10.14 -15.06
CA SER A 58 1.46 9.91 -14.28
C SER A 58 2.34 8.86 -14.96
N HIS A 59 3.62 8.80 -14.57
CA HIS A 59 4.64 7.87 -15.09
C HIS A 59 4.82 7.97 -16.60
N THR A 60 5.04 9.20 -17.07
CA THR A 60 4.91 9.55 -18.49
C THR A 60 6.24 9.75 -19.23
N LEU A 61 7.39 9.82 -18.56
CA LEU A 61 8.67 10.16 -19.22
C LEU A 61 8.96 9.36 -20.50
N TYR A 62 8.67 8.07 -20.53
CA TYR A 62 8.92 7.22 -21.71
C TYR A 62 7.98 7.47 -22.89
N HIS A 63 6.88 8.19 -22.69
CA HIS A 63 6.08 8.72 -23.81
C HIS A 63 6.74 9.93 -24.46
N TYR A 64 7.60 10.66 -23.73
CA TYR A 64 8.34 11.82 -24.24
C TYR A 64 9.70 11.44 -24.80
N VAL A 65 10.41 10.52 -24.14
CA VAL A 65 11.73 10.02 -24.54
C VAL A 65 11.68 8.48 -24.51
N ASN A 66 11.39 7.88 -25.66
CA ASN A 66 11.11 6.45 -25.76
C ASN A 66 12.39 5.60 -25.68
N PRO A 67 12.58 4.75 -24.64
CA PRO A 67 13.75 3.88 -24.51
C PRO A 67 13.87 2.85 -25.65
N ASP A 68 12.75 2.38 -26.19
CA ASP A 68 12.72 1.40 -27.27
C ASP A 68 13.27 1.98 -28.59
N ILE A 69 13.30 3.32 -28.72
CA ILE A 69 13.85 4.04 -29.87
C ILE A 69 15.29 4.47 -29.59
N TYR A 70 15.53 5.11 -28.43
CA TYR A 70 16.78 5.85 -28.21
C TYR A 70 17.86 5.06 -27.45
N PHE A 71 17.52 4.11 -26.57
CA PHE A 71 18.50 3.60 -25.61
C PHE A 71 19.69 2.89 -26.25
N LYS A 72 19.48 2.13 -27.34
CA LYS A 72 20.54 1.39 -28.03
C LYS A 72 21.60 2.32 -28.63
N ALA A 73 21.17 3.43 -29.22
CA ALA A 73 22.06 4.39 -29.88
C ALA A 73 22.57 5.49 -28.93
N HIS A 74 21.75 5.85 -27.93
CA HIS A 74 21.96 6.97 -27.02
C HIS A 74 21.72 6.56 -25.56
N PRO A 75 22.53 5.65 -24.99
CA PRO A 75 22.39 5.25 -23.59
C PRO A 75 22.57 6.44 -22.62
N GLU A 76 23.28 7.50 -23.01
CA GLU A 76 23.48 8.74 -22.26
C GLU A 76 22.20 9.56 -22.06
N TYR A 77 21.12 9.26 -22.80
CA TYR A 77 19.80 9.86 -22.61
C TYR A 77 19.05 9.27 -21.41
N PHE A 78 19.57 8.19 -20.82
CA PHE A 78 18.89 7.44 -19.77
C PHE A 78 19.65 7.47 -18.45
N SER A 79 18.97 7.12 -17.36
CA SER A 79 19.54 7.21 -16.01
C SER A 79 20.79 6.34 -15.86
N MET A 80 21.77 6.85 -15.09
CA MET A 80 22.92 6.10 -14.63
C MET A 80 22.67 5.64 -13.19
N ASN A 81 22.99 4.38 -12.85
CA ASN A 81 22.91 3.87 -11.48
C ASN A 81 24.16 4.25 -10.67
N GLN A 82 24.20 3.89 -9.39
CA GLN A 82 25.35 4.16 -8.51
C GLN A 82 26.65 3.45 -8.92
N LYS A 83 26.57 2.39 -9.73
CA LYS A 83 27.72 1.66 -10.28
C LYS A 83 28.28 2.30 -11.56
N GLY A 84 27.66 3.39 -12.05
CA GLY A 84 28.07 4.04 -13.29
C GLY A 84 27.43 3.45 -14.55
N GLU A 85 26.48 2.53 -14.44
CA GLU A 85 25.87 1.85 -15.58
C GLU A 85 24.61 2.57 -16.05
N ARG A 86 24.44 2.74 -17.36
CA ARG A 86 23.22 3.28 -17.97
C ARG A 86 22.17 2.20 -18.10
N PHE A 87 20.93 2.51 -17.73
CA PHE A 87 19.83 1.57 -17.78
C PHE A 87 18.50 2.29 -18.02
N CYS A 88 17.55 1.56 -18.59
CA CYS A 88 16.19 2.03 -18.85
C CYS A 88 15.17 0.92 -18.54
N GLY A 89 13.91 1.29 -18.54
CA GLY A 89 12.77 0.38 -18.63
C GLY A 89 12.26 0.24 -20.06
N SER A 90 11.00 -0.14 -20.20
CA SER A 90 10.29 -0.14 -21.49
C SER A 90 8.99 0.66 -21.40
N THR A 91 8.47 1.09 -22.54
CA THR A 91 7.15 1.74 -22.61
C THR A 91 5.99 0.84 -22.15
N LYS A 92 6.18 -0.49 -22.23
CA LYS A 92 5.15 -1.49 -21.87
C LYS A 92 5.07 -1.74 -20.37
N THR A 93 6.22 -1.84 -19.71
CA THR A 93 6.28 -2.20 -18.28
C THR A 93 6.09 -1.00 -17.36
N ARG A 94 6.39 0.22 -17.82
CA ARG A 94 6.46 1.45 -16.99
C ARG A 94 7.27 1.24 -15.69
N MET A 95 8.24 0.33 -15.76
CA MET A 95 9.14 -0.02 -14.68
C MET A 95 10.56 -0.05 -15.23
N GLY A 96 11.54 0.47 -14.48
CA GLY A 96 12.96 0.50 -14.86
C GLY A 96 13.65 1.82 -14.46
N GLY A 97 14.67 2.23 -15.21
CA GLY A 97 15.36 3.50 -15.02
C GLY A 97 14.49 4.74 -15.26
N GLN A 98 15.07 5.92 -15.13
CA GLN A 98 14.48 7.18 -15.61
C GLN A 98 15.18 7.62 -16.92
N ILE A 99 15.02 8.89 -17.29
CA ILE A 99 15.87 9.55 -18.29
C ILE A 99 17.03 10.29 -17.62
N CYS A 100 18.00 10.77 -18.39
CA CYS A 100 19.02 11.69 -17.90
C CYS A 100 18.50 13.13 -17.95
N PHE A 101 18.30 13.76 -16.78
CA PHE A 101 17.70 15.08 -16.64
C PHE A 101 18.67 16.25 -16.92
N SER A 102 19.98 16.01 -16.84
CA SER A 102 21.01 17.00 -17.15
C SER A 102 21.43 17.01 -18.62
N ASN A 103 21.08 15.98 -19.40
CA ASN A 103 21.44 15.90 -20.81
C ASN A 103 20.59 16.91 -21.63
N PRO A 104 21.20 17.81 -22.42
CA PRO A 104 20.46 18.83 -23.15
C PRO A 104 19.56 18.27 -24.27
N GLU A 105 19.90 17.12 -24.86
CA GLU A 105 19.14 16.49 -25.94
C GLU A 105 17.86 15.84 -25.43
N THR A 106 17.86 15.27 -24.22
CA THR A 106 16.63 14.69 -23.65
C THR A 106 15.55 15.75 -23.46
N ALA A 107 15.92 16.98 -23.07
CA ALA A 107 14.99 18.09 -22.95
C ALA A 107 14.44 18.54 -24.32
N LYS A 108 15.29 18.56 -25.37
CA LYS A 108 14.86 18.88 -26.75
C LYS A 108 13.88 17.84 -27.29
N ILE A 109 14.19 16.56 -27.10
CA ILE A 109 13.33 15.44 -27.53
C ILE A 109 11.98 15.52 -26.81
N ALA A 110 11.99 15.71 -25.49
CA ALA A 110 10.77 15.83 -24.71
C ALA A 110 9.93 17.05 -25.10
N GLU A 111 10.56 18.21 -25.33
CA GLU A 111 9.86 19.41 -25.81
C GLU A 111 9.21 19.18 -27.19
N ALA A 112 9.96 18.62 -28.15
CA ALA A 112 9.44 18.32 -29.48
C ALA A 112 8.27 17.33 -29.42
N GLN A 113 8.36 16.32 -28.55
CA GLN A 113 7.29 15.35 -28.37
C GLN A 113 6.06 15.97 -27.69
N LEU A 114 6.25 16.86 -26.72
CA LEU A 114 5.15 17.64 -26.11
C LEU A 114 4.40 18.47 -27.16
N ARG A 115 5.12 19.16 -28.05
CA ARG A 115 4.51 19.93 -29.16
C ARG A 115 3.67 19.05 -30.09
N LYS A 116 4.15 17.83 -30.38
CA LYS A 116 3.37 16.84 -31.16
C LYS A 116 2.09 16.42 -30.43
N PHE A 117 2.16 16.19 -29.12
CA PHE A 117 0.97 15.85 -28.34
C PHE A 117 -0.05 16.99 -28.30
N ILE A 118 0.41 18.23 -28.14
CA ILE A 118 -0.46 19.41 -28.19
C ILE A 118 -1.16 19.52 -29.54
N ALA A 119 -0.41 19.40 -30.64
CA ALA A 119 -0.98 19.43 -31.99
C ALA A 119 -2.00 18.31 -32.21
N ALA A 120 -1.70 17.08 -31.75
CA ALA A 120 -2.60 15.94 -31.85
C ALA A 120 -3.89 16.12 -31.03
N ASP A 121 -3.80 16.65 -29.81
CA ASP A 121 -4.95 16.88 -28.95
C ASP A 121 -5.88 17.98 -29.48
N ARG A 122 -5.32 19.02 -30.11
CA ARG A 122 -6.10 20.11 -30.70
C ARG A 122 -6.72 19.74 -32.05
N LYS A 123 -6.15 18.77 -32.75
CA LYS A 123 -6.65 18.30 -34.03
C LYS A 123 -8.08 17.79 -33.88
N ASN A 124 -9.02 18.45 -34.54
CA ASN A 124 -10.46 18.14 -34.50
C ASN A 124 -11.11 18.25 -33.09
N THR A 125 -10.49 18.99 -32.16
CA THR A 125 -11.06 19.26 -30.83
C THR A 125 -11.43 20.75 -30.73
N PRO A 126 -12.68 21.10 -30.35
CA PRO A 126 -13.06 22.49 -30.10
C PRO A 126 -12.17 23.14 -29.04
N LYS A 127 -11.90 24.44 -29.16
CA LYS A 127 -10.99 25.18 -28.27
C LYS A 127 -11.37 25.07 -26.80
N GLU A 128 -12.66 25.00 -26.54
CA GLU A 128 -13.28 24.88 -25.22
C GLU A 128 -12.98 23.54 -24.54
N GLN A 129 -12.52 22.54 -25.31
CA GLN A 129 -12.21 21.19 -24.87
C GLN A 129 -10.71 20.85 -25.02
N TRP A 130 -9.88 21.85 -25.28
CA TRP A 130 -8.44 21.63 -25.39
C TRP A 130 -7.85 21.23 -24.03
N PRO A 131 -7.02 20.18 -24.00
CA PRO A 131 -6.19 19.90 -22.84
C PRO A 131 -5.28 21.07 -22.50
N VAL A 132 -5.24 21.40 -21.21
CA VAL A 132 -4.39 22.46 -20.65
C VAL A 132 -3.35 21.91 -19.67
N ILE A 133 -3.40 20.62 -19.32
CA ILE A 133 -2.41 19.98 -18.44
C ILE A 133 -1.72 18.81 -19.15
N TYR A 134 -0.39 18.87 -19.21
CA TYR A 134 0.47 17.82 -19.75
C TYR A 134 1.40 17.29 -18.66
N ALA A 135 1.27 16.01 -18.31
CA ALA A 135 2.10 15.39 -17.27
C ALA A 135 3.43 14.94 -17.85
N ILE A 136 4.55 15.40 -17.28
CA ILE A 136 5.91 14.93 -17.54
C ILE A 136 6.48 14.48 -16.18
N THR A 137 6.29 13.20 -15.87
CA THR A 137 6.41 12.68 -14.50
C THR A 137 7.24 11.41 -14.44
N GLN A 138 8.00 11.24 -13.36
CA GLN A 138 8.93 10.13 -13.16
C GLN A 138 8.26 8.75 -13.26
N ILE A 139 8.99 7.76 -13.76
CA ILE A 139 8.57 6.35 -13.86
C ILE A 139 8.55 5.70 -12.47
N ASP A 140 7.55 4.84 -12.20
CA ASP A 140 7.34 4.21 -10.89
C ASP A 140 8.20 2.95 -10.72
N ALA A 141 9.44 3.10 -10.26
CA ALA A 141 10.33 1.95 -10.14
C ALA A 141 11.51 2.13 -9.18
N ILE A 142 12.13 3.30 -9.14
CA ILE A 142 13.39 3.53 -8.42
C ILE A 142 13.33 4.80 -7.58
N ASN A 143 14.14 4.84 -6.53
CA ASN A 143 14.20 5.91 -5.53
C ASN A 143 15.25 6.98 -5.83
N PHE A 144 15.63 7.16 -7.10
CA PHE A 144 16.51 8.21 -7.57
C PHE A 144 16.22 8.53 -9.05
N LEU A 145 16.62 9.72 -9.52
CA LEU A 145 16.49 10.08 -10.94
C LEU A 145 17.67 9.61 -11.78
N CYS A 146 18.90 10.05 -11.47
CA CYS A 146 20.10 9.69 -12.22
C CYS A 146 21.37 10.01 -11.40
N CYS A 147 22.34 9.10 -11.40
CA CYS A 147 23.59 9.24 -10.66
C CYS A 147 24.79 9.69 -11.53
N CYS A 148 24.57 10.14 -12.76
CA CYS A 148 25.69 10.62 -13.60
C CYS A 148 26.32 11.90 -12.99
N PRO A 149 27.59 12.20 -13.29
CA PRO A 149 28.29 13.33 -12.66
C PRO A 149 27.55 14.66 -12.75
N GLU A 150 26.98 14.99 -13.90
CA GLU A 150 26.24 16.25 -14.09
C GLU A 150 24.91 16.30 -13.33
N CYS A 151 24.18 15.19 -13.27
CA CYS A 151 22.97 15.10 -12.44
C CYS A 151 23.32 15.24 -10.96
N LYS A 152 24.40 14.57 -10.52
CA LYS A 152 24.85 14.58 -9.12
C LYS A 152 25.20 16.00 -8.65
N LYS A 153 25.94 16.77 -9.46
CA LYS A 153 26.25 18.19 -9.17
C LYS A 153 25.00 19.02 -8.88
N ILE A 154 23.93 18.83 -9.67
CA ILE A 154 22.67 19.55 -9.50
C ILE A 154 21.93 19.06 -8.26
N THR A 155 21.79 17.74 -8.09
CA THR A 155 21.13 17.14 -6.93
C THR A 155 21.81 17.56 -5.62
N GLU A 156 23.14 17.58 -5.55
CA GLU A 156 23.90 18.02 -4.37
C GLU A 156 23.70 19.51 -4.08
N ARG A 157 23.79 20.36 -5.10
CA ARG A 157 23.55 21.80 -4.99
C ARG A 157 22.15 22.11 -4.47
N GLU A 158 21.14 21.45 -5.02
CA GLU A 158 19.74 21.70 -4.69
C GLU A 158 19.26 20.93 -3.45
N GLY A 159 20.05 19.99 -2.94
CA GLY A 159 19.74 19.17 -1.76
C GLY A 159 18.78 18.01 -2.03
N GLY A 160 18.54 17.64 -3.29
CA GLY A 160 17.64 16.54 -3.65
C GLY A 160 17.28 16.49 -5.14
N ASP A 161 16.66 15.38 -5.55
CA ASP A 161 16.30 15.13 -6.96
C ASP A 161 15.22 16.06 -7.50
N SER A 162 14.44 16.70 -6.63
CA SER A 162 13.46 17.72 -7.02
C SER A 162 14.12 18.90 -7.74
N GLY A 163 15.35 19.26 -7.36
CA GLY A 163 16.12 20.29 -8.04
C GLY A 163 16.53 19.88 -9.45
N LEU A 164 16.96 18.63 -9.61
CA LEU A 164 17.27 18.06 -10.91
C LEU A 164 16.02 17.94 -11.81
N GLN A 165 14.88 17.57 -11.23
CA GLN A 165 13.59 17.56 -11.92
C GLN A 165 13.22 18.97 -12.42
N LEU A 166 13.37 19.99 -11.56
CA LEU A 166 13.09 21.37 -11.93
C LEU A 166 14.07 21.93 -12.97
N TYR A 167 15.35 21.56 -12.89
CA TYR A 167 16.36 21.95 -13.87
C TYR A 167 15.95 21.53 -15.29
N PHE A 168 15.50 20.29 -15.44
CA PHE A 168 15.01 19.76 -16.72
C PHE A 168 13.72 20.46 -17.16
N ILE A 169 12.72 20.50 -16.29
CA ILE A 169 11.36 20.88 -16.71
C ILE A 169 11.19 22.39 -16.89
N ASN A 170 11.91 23.23 -16.15
CA ASN A 170 11.86 24.68 -16.31
C ASN A 170 12.22 25.12 -17.74
N LYS A 171 13.20 24.45 -18.35
CA LYS A 171 13.61 24.72 -19.74
C LYS A 171 12.46 24.47 -20.71
N ILE A 172 11.80 23.31 -20.58
CA ILE A 172 10.66 22.93 -21.42
C ILE A 172 9.49 23.90 -21.17
N ALA A 173 9.16 24.14 -19.90
CA ALA A 173 8.06 24.99 -19.48
C ALA A 173 8.17 26.42 -20.04
N ARG A 174 9.36 27.01 -19.98
CA ARG A 174 9.65 28.35 -20.51
C ARG A 174 9.51 28.42 -22.03
N ASN A 175 9.95 27.39 -22.75
CA ASN A 175 9.86 27.36 -24.21
C ASN A 175 8.41 27.15 -24.68
N ILE A 176 7.68 26.24 -24.03
CA ILE A 176 6.28 25.95 -24.36
C ILE A 176 5.38 27.16 -24.09
N ALA A 177 5.64 27.91 -23.01
CA ALA A 177 4.85 29.11 -22.66
C ALA A 177 4.89 30.21 -23.74
N LYS A 178 5.90 30.23 -24.62
CA LYS A 178 6.00 31.21 -25.72
C LYS A 178 4.90 31.00 -26.77
N ASP A 179 4.59 29.74 -27.06
CA ASP A 179 3.63 29.36 -28.10
C ASP A 179 2.27 28.93 -27.53
N TYR A 180 2.27 28.45 -26.28
CA TYR A 180 1.12 27.89 -25.58
C TYR A 180 1.07 28.38 -24.12
N PRO A 181 0.80 29.68 -23.87
CA PRO A 181 0.83 30.28 -22.53
C PRO A 181 -0.21 29.70 -21.55
N GLU A 182 -1.28 29.09 -22.06
CA GLU A 182 -2.33 28.43 -21.28
C GLU A 182 -1.92 27.04 -20.74
N ILE A 183 -0.87 26.43 -21.31
CA ILE A 183 -0.47 25.07 -20.95
C ILE A 183 0.26 25.05 -19.62
N LYS A 184 -0.17 24.12 -18.75
CA LYS A 184 0.49 23.75 -17.52
C LYS A 184 1.20 22.40 -17.67
N ILE A 185 2.42 22.31 -17.16
CA ILE A 185 3.20 21.07 -17.14
C ILE A 185 3.16 20.48 -15.72
N GLN A 186 2.57 19.30 -15.58
CA GLN A 186 2.50 18.61 -14.28
C GLN A 186 3.78 17.79 -14.05
N ILE A 187 4.41 18.00 -12.89
CA ILE A 187 5.46 17.16 -12.31
C ILE A 187 4.98 16.53 -11.00
N THR A 188 5.72 15.55 -10.47
CA THR A 188 5.39 14.90 -9.18
C THR A 188 6.45 15.22 -8.15
N ALA A 189 6.01 15.62 -6.94
CA ALA A 189 6.84 15.58 -5.73
C ALA A 189 6.62 14.23 -5.05
N TYR A 190 7.40 13.22 -5.46
CA TYR A 190 7.17 11.81 -5.13
C TYR A 190 8.50 11.05 -4.95
N VAL A 191 8.59 10.26 -3.89
CA VAL A 191 9.78 9.45 -3.54
C VAL A 191 11.04 10.30 -3.42
N SER A 192 11.91 10.36 -4.43
CA SER A 192 13.16 11.11 -4.37
C SER A 192 12.98 12.62 -4.62
N THR A 193 11.88 13.01 -5.25
CA THR A 193 11.52 14.41 -5.55
C THR A 193 10.56 15.00 -4.52
N GLU A 194 10.30 14.29 -3.42
CA GLU A 194 9.32 14.69 -2.40
C GLU A 194 9.71 15.98 -1.67
N THR A 195 11.00 16.16 -1.33
CA THR A 195 11.50 17.35 -0.64
C THR A 195 11.75 18.47 -1.64
N ALA A 196 11.23 19.68 -1.38
CA ALA A 196 11.45 20.84 -2.23
C ALA A 196 12.96 21.21 -2.32
N PRO A 197 13.43 21.72 -3.47
CA PRO A 197 14.83 22.09 -3.62
C PRO A 197 15.18 23.37 -2.85
N LYS A 198 16.49 23.57 -2.63
CA LYS A 198 17.03 24.71 -1.89
C LYS A 198 16.96 26.03 -2.66
N HIS A 199 17.29 26.04 -3.95
CA HIS A 199 17.54 27.27 -4.69
C HIS A 199 16.66 27.42 -5.93
N ILE A 200 16.55 26.39 -6.76
CA ILE A 200 15.78 26.47 -8.00
C ILE A 200 14.29 26.63 -7.71
N LYS A 201 13.66 27.59 -8.41
CA LYS A 201 12.22 27.81 -8.35
C LYS A 201 11.55 27.28 -9.62
N PRO A 202 10.35 26.71 -9.51
CA PRO A 202 9.59 26.29 -10.68
C PRO A 202 9.06 27.49 -11.49
N GLU A 203 8.97 27.33 -12.81
CA GLU A 203 8.27 28.26 -13.72
C GLU A 203 6.76 28.35 -13.43
N LYS A 204 6.13 29.51 -13.71
CA LYS A 204 4.71 29.80 -13.39
C LYS A 204 3.69 28.86 -14.05
N ASN A 205 4.08 28.17 -15.12
CA ASN A 205 3.27 27.18 -15.80
C ASN A 205 3.60 25.73 -15.40
N ILE A 206 4.36 25.52 -14.33
CA ILE A 206 4.53 24.20 -13.71
C ILE A 206 3.45 23.99 -12.66
N LEU A 207 2.90 22.78 -12.67
CA LEU A 207 1.98 22.27 -11.67
C LEU A 207 2.66 21.17 -10.88
N ILE A 208 2.78 21.35 -9.57
CA ILE A 208 3.32 20.32 -8.68
C ILE A 208 2.17 19.43 -8.20
N ALA A 209 2.23 18.14 -8.56
CA ALA A 209 1.43 17.10 -7.95
C ALA A 209 2.16 16.57 -6.71
N TRP A 210 1.76 17.03 -5.53
CA TRP A 210 2.31 16.54 -4.27
C TRP A 210 1.63 15.23 -3.87
N CYS A 211 2.43 14.23 -3.49
CA CYS A 211 1.95 12.91 -3.11
C CYS A 211 2.13 12.71 -1.61
N ASP A 212 1.04 12.43 -0.89
CA ASP A 212 1.17 12.02 0.51
C ASP A 212 1.63 10.55 0.59
N LEU A 213 2.85 10.32 1.04
CA LEU A 213 3.45 8.99 1.06
C LEU A 213 3.18 8.27 2.37
N TYR A 214 2.12 7.46 2.42
CA TYR A 214 1.68 6.72 3.61
C TYR A 214 2.62 5.59 4.09
N THR A 215 3.73 5.36 3.38
CA THR A 215 4.87 4.58 3.92
C THR A 215 5.62 5.34 5.02
N ARG A 216 5.46 6.66 5.07
CA ARG A 216 6.14 7.58 5.98
C ARG A 216 5.18 8.58 6.65
N SER A 217 3.96 8.73 6.15
CA SER A 217 2.87 9.55 6.70
C SER A 217 1.88 8.70 7.50
N ASP A 218 1.25 9.30 8.50
CA ASP A 218 0.09 8.73 9.19
C ASP A 218 -1.18 8.99 8.38
N CYS A 219 -1.84 7.91 7.98
CA CYS A 219 -3.05 7.96 7.14
C CYS A 219 -4.36 7.98 7.92
N PHE A 220 -4.32 7.92 9.24
CA PHE A 220 -5.51 7.87 10.09
C PHE A 220 -5.78 9.21 10.79
N ARG A 221 -4.84 10.15 10.72
CA ARG A 221 -4.95 11.49 11.30
C ARG A 221 -4.51 12.53 10.27
N PRO A 222 -5.09 13.75 10.30
CA PRO A 222 -4.78 14.77 9.31
C PRO A 222 -3.29 15.10 9.21
N ILE A 223 -2.86 15.60 8.06
CA ILE A 223 -1.51 16.11 7.76
C ILE A 223 -1.08 17.20 8.75
N THR A 224 -2.04 17.93 9.33
CA THR A 224 -1.82 18.97 10.35
C THR A 224 -1.59 18.41 11.76
N HIS A 225 -1.86 17.13 12.00
CA HIS A 225 -1.65 16.50 13.30
C HIS A 225 -0.14 16.46 13.65
N PRO A 226 0.27 16.67 14.92
CA PRO A 226 1.70 16.74 15.30
C PRO A 226 2.55 15.53 14.91
N VAL A 227 1.95 14.35 14.80
CA VAL A 227 2.65 13.13 14.32
C VAL A 227 3.11 13.23 12.87
N ASN A 228 2.41 14.01 12.05
CA ASN A 228 2.68 14.26 10.64
C ASN A 228 3.57 15.48 10.39
N LYS A 229 4.17 16.08 11.43
CA LYS A 229 5.00 17.31 11.33
C LYS A 229 6.09 17.26 10.25
N LYS A 230 6.68 16.08 9.98
CA LYS A 230 7.71 15.92 8.97
C LYS A 230 7.13 16.04 7.56
N GLN A 231 6.02 15.38 7.28
CA GLN A 231 5.31 15.45 6.02
C GLN A 231 4.71 16.83 5.78
N LEU A 232 4.13 17.43 6.82
CA LEU A 232 3.65 18.81 6.79
C LEU A 232 4.78 19.79 6.40
N ALA A 233 5.96 19.66 7.00
CA ALA A 233 7.11 20.49 6.66
C ALA A 233 7.58 20.31 5.21
N ILE A 234 7.51 19.08 4.67
CA ILE A 234 7.83 18.80 3.27
C ILE A 234 6.84 19.52 2.33
N LEU A 235 5.53 19.43 2.60
CA LEU A 235 4.49 20.13 1.85
C LEU A 235 4.68 21.66 1.93
N GLN A 236 4.92 22.19 3.13
CA GLN A 236 5.20 23.62 3.35
C GLN A 236 6.46 24.09 2.61
N GLY A 237 7.49 23.25 2.52
CA GLY A 237 8.70 23.53 1.74
C GLY A 237 8.40 23.80 0.27
N TRP A 238 7.47 23.05 -0.34
CA TRP A 238 7.03 23.30 -1.71
C TRP A 238 6.21 24.59 -1.85
N LEU A 239 5.31 24.87 -0.91
CA LEU A 239 4.53 26.13 -0.90
C LEU A 239 5.46 27.36 -0.84
N GLN A 240 6.55 27.27 -0.08
CA GLN A 240 7.57 28.32 0.02
C GLN A 240 8.42 28.50 -1.27
N ARG A 241 8.29 27.65 -2.29
CA ARG A 241 8.94 27.84 -3.61
C ARG A 241 8.14 28.73 -4.56
N GLY A 242 6.98 29.23 -4.14
CA GLY A 242 6.24 30.26 -4.86
C GLY A 242 5.31 29.74 -5.94
N ILE A 243 4.93 28.46 -5.87
CA ILE A 243 3.85 27.88 -6.69
C ILE A 243 2.85 27.18 -5.77
N PRO A 244 1.54 27.41 -5.95
CA PRO A 244 0.53 26.64 -5.22
C PRO A 244 0.67 25.15 -5.57
N VAL A 245 0.72 24.30 -4.56
CA VAL A 245 0.55 22.85 -4.73
C VAL A 245 -0.90 22.62 -5.17
N SER A 246 -1.11 22.75 -6.47
CA SER A 246 -2.44 22.85 -7.06
C SER A 246 -3.08 21.48 -7.23
N TYR A 247 -2.27 20.42 -7.23
CA TYR A 247 -2.70 19.03 -7.36
C TYR A 247 -2.23 18.20 -6.17
N ILE A 248 -3.19 17.60 -5.47
CA ILE A 248 -2.94 16.64 -4.40
C ILE A 248 -3.18 15.23 -4.94
N ARG A 249 -2.20 14.36 -4.72
CA ARG A 249 -2.31 12.92 -4.90
C ARG A 249 -2.29 12.27 -3.52
N ASP A 250 -3.44 11.79 -3.11
CA ASP A 250 -3.66 11.17 -1.82
C ASP A 250 -3.99 9.66 -1.98
N TYR A 251 -4.05 8.93 -0.87
CA TYR A 251 -4.26 7.49 -0.87
C TYR A 251 -5.23 7.08 0.23
N TRP A 252 -6.55 7.23 0.06
CA TRP A 252 -7.51 6.73 1.06
C TRP A 252 -7.64 5.20 1.08
N ASN A 253 -6.60 4.50 0.66
CA ASN A 253 -6.40 3.10 0.92
C ASN A 253 -4.90 2.77 0.81
N MET A 254 -4.45 1.81 1.62
CA MET A 254 -3.17 1.12 1.40
C MET A 254 -3.45 -0.38 1.33
N GLY A 255 -4.36 -0.74 0.41
CA GLY A 255 -4.83 -2.11 0.24
C GLY A 255 -3.72 -3.09 -0.17
N GLY A 256 -4.01 -4.38 -0.07
CA GLY A 256 -3.09 -5.47 -0.42
C GLY A 256 -2.26 -5.96 0.77
N LYS A 257 -1.03 -6.45 0.52
CA LYS A 257 -0.21 -7.12 1.56
C LYS A 257 0.10 -6.27 2.80
N TRP A 258 -0.05 -4.94 2.71
CA TRP A 258 0.22 -4.01 3.80
C TRP A 258 -0.94 -3.93 4.81
N ASN A 259 -2.15 -4.27 4.38
CA ASN A 259 -3.34 -4.42 5.24
C ASN A 259 -3.67 -5.91 5.46
N PHE A 260 -2.64 -6.77 5.53
CA PHE A 260 -2.83 -8.17 5.89
C PHE A 260 -2.30 -8.42 7.32
N PRO A 261 -3.14 -8.92 8.25
CA PRO A 261 -4.59 -9.05 8.12
C PRO A 261 -5.28 -7.68 8.02
N PRO A 262 -6.52 -7.62 7.50
CA PRO A 262 -7.39 -6.46 7.61
C PRO A 262 -7.46 -5.97 9.04
N ARG A 263 -7.68 -4.67 9.21
CA ARG A 263 -7.49 -3.99 10.48
C ARG A 263 -8.76 -3.31 10.97
N ILE A 264 -8.91 -3.20 12.29
CA ILE A 264 -10.05 -2.54 12.92
C ILE A 264 -9.76 -1.04 13.03
N GLU A 265 -9.70 -0.37 11.88
CA GLU A 265 -9.37 1.05 11.73
C GLU A 265 -10.21 1.70 10.64
N THR A 266 -10.21 3.04 10.59
CA THR A 266 -10.79 3.83 9.51
C THR A 266 -10.00 5.11 9.29
N MET A 267 -9.83 5.53 8.04
CA MET A 267 -9.19 6.82 7.70
C MET A 267 -10.19 7.98 7.67
N ALA A 268 -11.48 7.71 7.94
CA ALA A 268 -12.56 8.68 7.81
C ALA A 268 -12.29 10.02 8.54
N GLN A 269 -11.74 9.96 9.76
CA GLN A 269 -11.45 11.15 10.59
C GLN A 269 -10.30 12.04 10.07
N ALA A 270 -9.45 11.52 9.17
CA ALA A 270 -8.36 12.30 8.60
C ALA A 270 -8.84 13.22 7.47
N ILE A 271 -9.88 12.78 6.74
CA ILE A 271 -10.32 13.38 5.47
C ILE A 271 -10.64 14.86 5.62
N LYS A 272 -11.41 15.23 6.65
CA LYS A 272 -11.83 16.62 6.85
C LYS A 272 -10.63 17.54 7.04
N GLY A 273 -9.77 17.22 8.00
CA GLY A 273 -8.59 18.03 8.30
C GLY A 273 -7.59 18.10 7.14
N ASP A 274 -7.43 17.00 6.38
CA ASP A 274 -6.60 16.97 5.18
C ASP A 274 -7.15 17.89 4.08
N LEU A 275 -8.43 17.73 3.74
CA LEU A 275 -9.05 18.53 2.68
C LEU A 275 -9.12 20.02 3.04
N GLU A 276 -9.42 20.36 4.29
CA GLU A 276 -9.38 21.76 4.76
C GLU A 276 -7.98 22.35 4.60
N TYR A 277 -6.94 21.63 5.02
CA TYR A 277 -5.57 22.10 4.89
C TYR A 277 -5.19 22.25 3.42
N TYR A 278 -5.43 21.24 2.58
CA TYR A 278 -5.11 21.31 1.16
C TYR A 278 -5.84 22.46 0.45
N TYR A 279 -7.13 22.65 0.75
CA TYR A 279 -7.91 23.76 0.20
C TYR A 279 -7.34 25.12 0.63
N SER A 280 -6.94 25.27 1.90
CA SER A 280 -6.35 26.51 2.44
C SER A 280 -5.02 26.88 1.77
N THR A 281 -4.27 25.90 1.26
CA THR A 281 -2.98 26.12 0.56
C THR A 281 -3.14 26.49 -0.92
N GLY A 282 -4.38 26.60 -1.42
CA GLY A 282 -4.67 26.84 -2.84
C GLY A 282 -4.79 25.56 -3.69
N GLY A 283 -4.77 24.38 -3.07
CA GLY A 283 -5.04 23.12 -3.74
C GLY A 283 -6.47 23.09 -4.29
N ARG A 284 -6.64 22.74 -5.57
CA ARG A 284 -7.97 22.69 -6.22
C ARG A 284 -8.17 21.43 -7.04
N LEU A 285 -7.10 20.77 -7.47
CA LEU A 285 -7.15 19.47 -8.13
C LEU A 285 -6.87 18.38 -7.10
N PHE A 286 -7.84 17.52 -6.84
CA PHE A 286 -7.68 16.41 -5.93
C PHE A 286 -7.82 15.08 -6.66
N PHE A 287 -6.89 14.18 -6.37
CA PHE A 287 -6.94 12.80 -6.78
C PHE A 287 -6.58 11.92 -5.60
N THR A 288 -7.41 10.94 -5.30
CA THR A 288 -7.09 9.93 -4.29
C THR A 288 -7.26 8.54 -4.86
N GLU A 289 -6.34 7.65 -4.49
CA GLU A 289 -6.48 6.23 -4.77
C GLU A 289 -7.26 5.56 -3.65
N VAL A 290 -8.23 4.75 -4.05
CA VAL A 290 -9.05 3.92 -3.19
C VAL A 290 -9.14 2.53 -3.82
N GLN A 291 -7.99 1.92 -4.06
CA GLN A 291 -7.84 0.57 -4.65
C GLN A 291 -8.28 -0.54 -3.68
N HIS A 292 -9.57 -0.61 -3.34
CA HIS A 292 -10.16 -1.76 -2.68
C HIS A 292 -10.39 -2.86 -3.72
N GLN A 293 -9.93 -4.09 -3.51
CA GLN A 293 -10.45 -5.21 -4.30
C GLN A 293 -11.86 -5.44 -3.76
N TYR A 294 -12.92 -5.37 -4.58
CA TYR A 294 -14.30 -5.38 -4.05
C TYR A 294 -14.61 -6.63 -3.19
N TYR A 295 -13.83 -7.70 -3.35
CA TYR A 295 -13.84 -8.83 -2.44
C TYR A 295 -13.01 -8.62 -1.15
N ASP A 296 -11.87 -7.92 -1.14
CA ASP A 296 -11.04 -7.78 0.07
C ASP A 296 -11.58 -6.70 1.00
N VAL A 297 -12.17 -7.04 2.14
CA VAL A 297 -12.56 -6.06 3.16
C VAL A 297 -11.35 -5.76 4.06
N ASP A 298 -10.58 -4.74 3.69
CA ASP A 298 -9.27 -4.44 4.30
C ASP A 298 -9.33 -3.61 5.60
N PHE A 299 -10.41 -2.85 5.82
CA PHE A 299 -10.61 -2.00 7.00
C PHE A 299 -12.09 -1.60 7.18
N ASN A 300 -12.42 -0.99 8.32
CA ASN A 300 -13.79 -0.61 8.68
C ASN A 300 -14.20 0.76 8.13
N PHE A 301 -15.51 0.94 7.94
CA PHE A 301 -16.14 2.20 7.53
C PHE A 301 -15.63 2.75 6.19
N TYR A 302 -15.30 1.85 5.26
CA TYR A 302 -14.85 2.19 3.91
C TYR A 302 -15.86 3.08 3.16
N ASP A 303 -17.16 2.74 3.24
CA ASP A 303 -18.20 3.49 2.52
C ASP A 303 -18.44 4.87 3.14
N LEU A 304 -18.27 5.01 4.47
CA LEU A 304 -18.30 6.30 5.17
C LEU A 304 -17.15 7.19 4.70
N GLN A 305 -15.94 6.63 4.63
CA GLN A 305 -14.75 7.34 4.15
C GLN A 305 -14.97 7.89 2.73
N LEU A 306 -15.51 7.07 1.82
CA LEU A 306 -15.88 7.52 0.48
C LEU A 306 -16.94 8.62 0.52
N TYR A 307 -18.00 8.45 1.31
CA TYR A 307 -19.08 9.44 1.46
C TYR A 307 -18.55 10.79 1.94
N LEU A 308 -17.77 10.81 3.03
CA LEU A 308 -17.16 12.04 3.57
C LEU A 308 -16.30 12.72 2.51
N GLY A 309 -15.42 11.96 1.86
CA GLY A 309 -14.59 12.48 0.78
C GLY A 309 -15.40 13.12 -0.35
N LEU A 310 -16.48 12.48 -0.79
CA LEU A 310 -17.35 13.00 -1.85
C LEU A 310 -18.06 14.29 -1.44
N GLN A 311 -18.56 14.37 -0.21
CA GLN A 311 -19.23 15.57 0.31
C GLN A 311 -18.22 16.72 0.48
N LEU A 312 -17.09 16.47 1.12
CA LEU A 312 -16.10 17.50 1.47
C LEU A 312 -15.27 17.99 0.27
N LEU A 313 -15.13 17.17 -0.77
CA LEU A 313 -14.54 17.63 -2.03
C LEU A 313 -15.48 18.60 -2.75
N ASP A 314 -16.80 18.44 -2.60
CA ASP A 314 -17.81 19.37 -3.13
C ASP A 314 -17.89 20.64 -2.29
N ASP A 315 -18.06 20.52 -0.97
CA ASP A 315 -18.05 21.64 -0.04
C ASP A 315 -17.26 21.26 1.21
N VAL A 316 -16.05 21.80 1.30
CA VAL A 316 -15.11 21.54 2.39
C VAL A 316 -15.55 22.22 3.68
N THR A 317 -16.54 23.11 3.66
CA THR A 317 -17.03 23.82 4.85
C THR A 317 -18.11 23.06 5.62
N GLN A 318 -18.63 21.96 5.04
CA GLN A 318 -19.62 21.11 5.70
C GLN A 318 -19.12 20.57 7.04
N ASP A 319 -20.06 20.41 7.98
CA ASP A 319 -19.81 19.85 9.30
C ASP A 319 -19.60 18.33 9.24
N GLU A 320 -18.46 17.86 9.73
CA GLU A 320 -18.11 16.44 9.68
C GLU A 320 -19.04 15.58 10.54
N GLN A 321 -19.44 16.05 11.72
CA GLN A 321 -20.30 15.28 12.62
C GLN A 321 -21.70 15.10 12.04
N GLU A 322 -22.25 16.13 11.40
CA GLU A 322 -23.53 16.06 10.70
C GLU A 322 -23.46 15.08 9.53
N LEU A 323 -22.37 15.09 8.75
CA LEU A 323 -22.16 14.16 7.65
C LEU A 323 -22.04 12.71 8.16
N VAL A 324 -21.25 12.47 9.20
CA VAL A 324 -21.12 11.14 9.82
C VAL A 324 -22.46 10.67 10.34
N GLY A 325 -23.18 11.48 11.13
CA GLY A 325 -24.50 11.12 11.68
C GLY A 325 -25.52 10.84 10.58
N ARG A 326 -25.56 11.67 9.53
CA ARG A 326 -26.42 11.44 8.36
C ARG A 326 -26.09 10.12 7.66
N PHE A 327 -24.81 9.81 7.48
CA PHE A 327 -24.38 8.55 6.90
C PHE A 327 -24.81 7.37 7.78
N MET A 328 -24.56 7.42 9.08
CA MET A 328 -24.92 6.34 9.99
C MET A 328 -26.44 6.03 9.92
N ARG A 329 -27.27 7.07 9.96
CA ARG A 329 -28.73 6.97 9.84
C ARG A 329 -29.20 6.37 8.52
N LEU A 330 -28.72 6.91 7.39
CA LEU A 330 -29.21 6.51 6.07
C LEU A 330 -28.60 5.21 5.56
N TYR A 331 -27.35 4.94 5.94
CA TYR A 331 -26.61 3.77 5.48
C TYR A 331 -26.83 2.55 6.37
N TYR A 332 -26.88 2.69 7.70
CA TYR A 332 -27.11 1.55 8.60
C TYR A 332 -28.54 1.45 9.14
N GLY A 333 -29.37 2.48 8.96
CA GLY A 333 -30.81 2.42 9.29
C GLY A 333 -31.03 2.16 10.79
N PRO A 334 -31.87 1.18 11.17
CA PRO A 334 -32.09 0.85 12.59
C PRO A 334 -30.82 0.53 13.40
N ALA A 335 -29.72 0.13 12.73
CA ALA A 335 -28.44 -0.15 13.36
C ALA A 335 -27.58 1.10 13.63
N GLU A 336 -28.04 2.31 13.25
CA GLU A 336 -27.32 3.58 13.36
C GLU A 336 -26.61 3.75 14.70
N LYS A 337 -27.33 3.62 15.81
CA LYS A 337 -26.80 3.85 17.17
C LYS A 337 -25.55 3.00 17.43
N PHE A 338 -25.64 1.69 17.17
CA PHE A 338 -24.57 0.75 17.47
C PHE A 338 -23.39 0.90 16.52
N MET A 339 -23.65 1.17 15.24
CA MET A 339 -22.59 1.42 14.26
C MET A 339 -21.86 2.72 14.52
N TYR A 340 -22.56 3.77 14.97
CA TYR A 340 -21.92 5.03 15.36
C TYR A 340 -21.06 4.82 16.62
N GLN A 341 -21.55 4.12 17.64
CA GLN A 341 -20.74 3.79 18.82
C GLN A 341 -19.49 2.97 18.46
N ALA A 342 -19.60 2.01 17.54
CA ALA A 342 -18.44 1.25 17.05
C ALA A 342 -17.44 2.16 16.33
N TYR A 343 -17.91 3.06 15.47
CA TYR A 343 -17.07 4.06 14.80
C TYR A 343 -16.34 4.96 15.81
N GLN A 344 -17.05 5.53 16.77
CA GLN A 344 -16.47 6.36 17.83
C GLN A 344 -15.38 5.59 18.59
N LYS A 345 -15.64 4.32 18.92
CA LYS A 345 -14.65 3.51 19.63
C LYS A 345 -13.37 3.31 18.84
N ILE A 346 -13.47 3.08 17.53
CA ILE A 346 -12.31 2.97 16.64
C ILE A 346 -11.55 4.31 16.55
N VAL A 347 -12.28 5.43 16.42
CA VAL A 347 -11.71 6.78 16.36
C VAL A 347 -10.96 7.14 17.65
N GLU A 348 -11.54 6.83 18.82
CA GLU A 348 -10.89 6.98 20.13
C GLU A 348 -9.56 6.20 20.19
N GLY A 349 -9.58 4.94 19.76
CA GLY A 349 -8.38 4.10 19.73
C GLY A 349 -7.29 4.68 18.83
N ILE A 350 -7.64 5.11 17.61
CA ILE A 350 -6.71 5.80 16.70
C ILE A 350 -6.11 7.04 17.37
N SER A 351 -6.94 7.85 18.01
CA SER A 351 -6.53 9.11 18.65
C SER A 351 -5.59 8.88 19.83
N SER A 352 -5.68 7.74 20.51
CA SER A 352 -4.85 7.43 21.68
C SER A 352 -3.41 7.03 21.34
N VAL A 353 -3.06 6.82 20.06
CA VAL A 353 -1.73 6.36 19.66
C VAL A 353 -0.74 7.53 19.58
N PRO A 354 0.34 7.57 20.38
CA PRO A 354 1.20 8.76 20.48
C PRO A 354 2.21 8.92 19.32
N PHE A 355 2.30 7.93 18.42
CA PHE A 355 3.25 7.90 17.31
C PHE A 355 2.53 7.71 15.97
N ALA A 356 3.19 8.05 14.86
CA ALA A 356 2.63 7.92 13.51
C ALA A 356 2.25 6.46 13.17
N MET A 357 1.04 6.27 12.67
CA MET A 357 0.49 5.00 12.25
C MET A 357 0.60 4.85 10.72
N GLY A 358 1.78 4.43 10.27
CA GLY A 358 2.00 4.10 8.85
C GLY A 358 1.57 2.67 8.51
N SER A 359 1.57 2.35 7.21
CA SER A 359 1.21 1.02 6.70
C SER A 359 2.12 -0.11 7.18
N SER A 360 3.36 0.20 7.58
CA SER A 360 4.37 -0.78 8.02
C SER A 360 4.23 -1.23 9.46
N ASN A 361 3.51 -0.49 10.31
CA ASN A 361 3.23 -0.90 11.68
C ASN A 361 1.89 -1.65 11.68
N MET A 362 1.87 -2.95 11.97
CA MET A 362 0.65 -3.77 11.88
C MET A 362 -0.17 -3.80 13.16
N GLN A 363 0.47 -3.67 14.32
CA GLN A 363 -0.24 -3.70 15.59
C GLN A 363 -0.56 -2.29 16.06
N ARG A 364 -1.64 -2.18 16.85
CA ARG A 364 -2.07 -0.95 17.47
C ARG A 364 -2.11 -1.16 18.99
N PRO A 365 -1.45 -0.30 19.79
CA PRO A 365 -1.46 -0.46 21.25
C PRO A 365 -2.88 -0.53 21.85
N TYR A 366 -3.85 0.17 21.24
CA TYR A 366 -5.24 0.17 21.71
C TYR A 366 -6.03 -1.09 21.33
N GLN A 367 -5.60 -1.86 20.32
CA GLN A 367 -6.28 -3.09 19.89
C GLN A 367 -5.89 -4.23 20.82
N ASN A 368 -6.53 -4.27 21.99
CA ASN A 368 -6.46 -5.38 22.94
C ASN A 368 -7.78 -6.17 22.97
N ALA A 369 -7.82 -7.28 23.71
CA ALA A 369 -9.01 -8.13 23.80
C ALA A 369 -10.27 -7.38 24.23
N ALA A 370 -10.17 -6.41 25.15
CA ALA A 370 -11.30 -5.63 25.63
C ALA A 370 -11.83 -4.66 24.55
N PHE A 371 -10.93 -4.00 23.82
CA PHE A 371 -11.29 -3.16 22.68
C PHE A 371 -12.01 -3.98 21.60
N VAL A 372 -11.42 -5.11 21.18
CA VAL A 372 -11.99 -5.96 20.14
C VAL A 372 -13.34 -6.53 20.57
N LYS A 373 -13.47 -6.95 21.83
CA LYS A 373 -14.75 -7.39 22.40
C LYS A 373 -15.81 -6.30 22.29
N THR A 374 -15.46 -5.06 22.66
CA THR A 374 -16.39 -3.93 22.62
C THR A 374 -16.88 -3.65 21.20
N VAL A 375 -15.96 -3.56 20.23
CA VAL A 375 -16.31 -3.31 18.82
C VAL A 375 -17.14 -4.47 18.25
N TYR A 376 -16.75 -5.71 18.51
CA TYR A 376 -17.50 -6.89 18.10
C TYR A 376 -18.92 -6.89 18.67
N ASP A 377 -19.08 -6.70 19.98
CA ASP A 377 -20.38 -6.72 20.65
C ASP A 377 -21.31 -5.60 20.13
N LEU A 378 -20.77 -4.41 19.86
CA LEU A 378 -21.53 -3.31 19.24
C LEU A 378 -22.01 -3.70 17.84
N MET A 379 -21.13 -4.27 17.01
CA MET A 379 -21.52 -4.70 15.65
C MET A 379 -22.47 -5.91 15.67
N LYS A 380 -22.43 -6.77 16.69
CA LYS A 380 -23.42 -7.85 16.87
C LYS A 380 -24.79 -7.31 17.29
N GLN A 381 -24.84 -6.31 18.16
CA GLN A 381 -26.08 -5.60 18.50
C GLN A 381 -26.64 -4.88 17.27
N ALA A 382 -25.79 -4.21 16.50
CA ALA A 382 -26.14 -3.63 15.20
C ALA A 382 -26.75 -4.69 14.27
N GLN A 383 -26.11 -5.85 14.15
CA GLN A 383 -26.55 -6.95 13.30
C GLN A 383 -27.94 -7.46 13.71
N GLN A 384 -28.18 -7.63 15.03
CA GLN A 384 -29.45 -8.10 15.59
C GLN A 384 -30.59 -7.08 15.44
N SER A 385 -30.27 -5.79 15.41
CA SER A 385 -31.26 -4.70 15.28
C SER A 385 -31.88 -4.56 13.89
N VAL A 386 -31.40 -5.33 12.89
CA VAL A 386 -31.85 -5.22 11.50
C VAL A 386 -32.31 -6.57 10.92
N PRO A 387 -33.32 -6.59 10.03
CA PRO A 387 -33.82 -7.83 9.44
C PRO A 387 -32.76 -8.56 8.60
N GLU A 388 -32.70 -9.89 8.70
CA GLU A 388 -31.64 -10.71 8.09
C GLU A 388 -31.49 -10.56 6.57
N LYS A 389 -32.60 -10.33 5.84
CA LYS A 389 -32.60 -10.17 4.38
C LYS A 389 -32.61 -8.70 3.93
N SER A 390 -32.19 -7.77 4.79
CA SER A 390 -32.16 -6.33 4.48
C SER A 390 -30.79 -5.87 3.97
N PRO A 391 -30.73 -4.79 3.15
CA PRO A 391 -29.47 -4.13 2.82
C PRO A 391 -28.69 -3.66 4.06
N PHE A 392 -29.39 -3.27 5.13
CA PHE A 392 -28.76 -2.86 6.39
C PHE A 392 -27.99 -4.01 7.04
N ARG A 393 -28.58 -5.22 7.06
CA ARG A 393 -27.91 -6.42 7.57
C ARG A 393 -26.60 -6.68 6.84
N PHE A 394 -26.62 -6.68 5.51
CA PHE A 394 -25.42 -6.87 4.70
C PHE A 394 -24.33 -5.84 5.03
N ARG A 395 -24.71 -4.55 5.18
CA ARG A 395 -23.76 -3.48 5.47
C ARG A 395 -23.09 -3.66 6.83
N VAL A 396 -23.85 -4.02 7.87
CA VAL A 396 -23.29 -4.31 9.20
C VAL A 396 -22.39 -5.55 9.16
N GLU A 397 -22.79 -6.59 8.44
CA GLU A 397 -22.04 -7.83 8.31
C GLU A 397 -20.71 -7.66 7.58
N ARG A 398 -20.67 -6.75 6.61
CA ARG A 398 -19.42 -6.34 5.95
C ARG A 398 -18.45 -5.69 6.93
N GLU A 399 -18.94 -4.89 7.89
CA GLU A 399 -18.10 -4.27 8.93
C GLU A 399 -17.59 -5.28 9.98
N LEU A 400 -18.26 -6.42 10.16
CA LEU A 400 -17.77 -7.49 11.03
C LEU A 400 -16.56 -8.24 10.45
N LEU A 401 -16.38 -8.25 9.12
CA LEU A 401 -15.33 -9.05 8.46
C LEU A 401 -13.90 -8.65 8.88
N PRO A 402 -13.51 -7.36 8.93
CA PRO A 402 -12.19 -6.96 9.43
C PRO A 402 -11.96 -7.36 10.90
N VAL A 403 -12.99 -7.24 11.74
CA VAL A 403 -12.94 -7.61 13.16
C VAL A 403 -12.69 -9.10 13.31
N LEU A 404 -13.49 -9.94 12.64
CA LEU A 404 -13.34 -11.39 12.68
C LEU A 404 -12.01 -11.84 12.11
N ARG A 405 -11.55 -11.24 10.99
CA ARG A 405 -10.26 -11.60 10.40
C ARG A 405 -9.09 -11.22 11.30
N THR A 406 -9.18 -10.10 12.00
CA THR A 406 -8.22 -9.70 13.06
C THR A 406 -8.20 -10.75 14.18
N MET A 407 -9.36 -11.21 14.65
CA MET A 407 -9.49 -12.24 15.69
C MET A 407 -8.97 -13.62 15.23
N VAL A 408 -9.16 -14.00 13.96
CA VAL A 408 -8.57 -15.24 13.41
C VAL A 408 -7.05 -15.16 13.44
N TYR A 409 -6.50 -14.01 13.04
CA TYR A 409 -5.06 -13.80 12.86
C TYR A 409 -4.30 -13.62 14.19
N PHE A 410 -4.86 -12.86 15.14
CA PHE A 410 -4.23 -12.55 16.43
C PHE A 410 -4.96 -13.27 17.57
N SER A 411 -4.32 -14.29 18.15
CA SER A 411 -4.92 -15.13 19.19
C SER A 411 -5.32 -14.35 20.44
N ASN A 412 -4.51 -13.38 20.84
CA ASN A 412 -4.75 -12.48 21.97
C ASN A 412 -5.93 -11.52 21.76
N LEU A 413 -6.47 -11.40 20.55
CA LEU A 413 -7.58 -10.50 20.22
C LEU A 413 -8.93 -11.20 20.11
N ARG A 414 -9.01 -12.51 20.32
CA ARG A 414 -10.25 -13.30 20.16
C ARG A 414 -11.34 -13.03 21.20
N ALA A 415 -11.08 -12.17 22.18
CA ALA A 415 -12.09 -11.72 23.14
C ALA A 415 -12.84 -12.89 23.84
N GLY A 416 -12.12 -13.96 24.18
CA GLY A 416 -12.67 -15.15 24.85
C GLY A 416 -13.33 -16.19 23.93
N LYS A 417 -13.32 -15.98 22.61
CA LYS A 417 -13.81 -16.97 21.64
C LYS A 417 -12.70 -17.93 21.20
N SER A 418 -13.07 -19.17 20.86
CA SER A 418 -12.15 -20.08 20.19
C SER A 418 -11.88 -19.63 18.75
N ARG A 419 -10.72 -20.01 18.20
CA ARG A 419 -10.40 -19.74 16.80
C ARG A 419 -11.43 -20.35 15.85
N ALA A 420 -11.96 -21.53 16.17
CA ALA A 420 -12.94 -22.25 15.36
C ALA A 420 -14.27 -21.47 15.25
N GLU A 421 -14.78 -20.95 16.36
CA GLU A 421 -16.00 -20.13 16.38
C GLU A 421 -15.85 -18.88 15.48
N VAL A 422 -14.77 -18.12 15.66
CA VAL A 422 -14.50 -16.90 14.88
C VAL A 422 -14.34 -17.23 13.39
N LEU A 423 -13.63 -18.31 13.07
CA LEU A 423 -13.40 -18.73 11.69
C LEU A 423 -14.69 -19.18 11.00
N ASN A 424 -15.57 -19.89 11.69
CA ASN A 424 -16.85 -20.31 11.15
C ASN A 424 -17.75 -19.09 10.89
N GLU A 425 -17.83 -18.16 11.84
CA GLU A 425 -18.58 -16.91 11.64
C GLU A 425 -18.02 -16.09 10.46
N TYR A 426 -16.69 -16.00 10.33
CA TYR A 426 -16.05 -15.34 9.19
C TYR A 426 -16.46 -15.99 7.86
N LYS A 427 -16.36 -17.32 7.76
CA LYS A 427 -16.72 -18.08 6.55
C LYS A 427 -18.17 -17.83 6.14
N ASP A 428 -19.09 -17.89 7.10
CA ASP A 428 -20.51 -17.72 6.85
C ASP A 428 -20.83 -16.32 6.33
N LEU A 429 -20.26 -15.27 6.95
CA LEU A 429 -20.44 -13.89 6.48
C LEU A 429 -19.78 -13.68 5.11
N ARG A 430 -18.64 -14.30 4.87
CA ARG A 430 -17.90 -14.17 3.63
C ARG A 430 -18.64 -14.78 2.45
N PHE A 431 -19.27 -15.95 2.61
CA PHE A 431 -20.12 -16.54 1.58
C PHE A 431 -21.40 -15.75 1.36
N ARG A 432 -22.07 -15.28 2.42
CA ARG A 432 -23.24 -14.40 2.28
C ARG A 432 -22.91 -13.09 1.56
N GLN A 433 -21.71 -12.56 1.77
CA GLN A 433 -21.26 -11.38 1.03
C GLN A 433 -21.14 -11.66 -0.47
N LEU A 434 -20.66 -12.85 -0.86
CA LEU A 434 -20.60 -13.23 -2.27
C LEU A 434 -22.01 -13.32 -2.87
N ASP A 435 -22.92 -14.01 -2.19
CA ASP A 435 -24.29 -14.22 -2.68
C ASP A 435 -25.07 -12.90 -2.81
N TYR A 436 -24.75 -11.90 -1.99
CA TYR A 436 -25.37 -10.57 -2.07
C TYR A 436 -24.77 -9.69 -3.17
N LEU A 437 -23.46 -9.75 -3.40
CA LEU A 437 -22.75 -8.83 -4.29
C LEU A 437 -22.69 -9.27 -5.76
N TYR A 438 -22.91 -10.57 -6.03
CA TYR A 438 -22.63 -11.16 -7.33
C TYR A 438 -23.81 -11.99 -7.84
N THR A 439 -23.99 -12.03 -9.16
CA THR A 439 -24.95 -12.98 -9.76
C THR A 439 -24.45 -14.42 -9.58
N PRO A 440 -25.33 -15.44 -9.70
CA PRO A 440 -24.90 -16.85 -9.61
C PRO A 440 -23.74 -17.22 -10.54
N GLU A 441 -23.67 -16.65 -11.75
CA GLU A 441 -22.57 -16.85 -12.71
C GLU A 441 -21.27 -16.18 -12.28
N GLU A 442 -21.36 -15.01 -11.65
CA GLU A 442 -20.20 -14.29 -11.12
C GLU A 442 -19.66 -14.98 -9.85
N VAL A 443 -20.55 -15.49 -8.97
CA VAL A 443 -20.17 -16.29 -7.80
C VAL A 443 -19.31 -17.47 -8.23
N LYS A 444 -19.65 -18.20 -9.31
CA LYS A 444 -18.83 -19.31 -9.82
C LYS A 444 -17.39 -18.90 -10.15
N LYS A 445 -17.15 -17.65 -10.55
CA LYS A 445 -15.82 -17.12 -10.88
C LYS A 445 -15.06 -16.63 -9.64
N VAL A 446 -15.76 -16.01 -8.69
CA VAL A 446 -15.14 -15.37 -7.52
C VAL A 446 -15.00 -16.33 -6.34
N LYS A 447 -15.92 -17.28 -6.17
CA LYS A 447 -15.93 -18.24 -5.06
C LYS A 447 -14.60 -18.98 -4.87
N PRO A 448 -13.91 -19.48 -5.91
CA PRO A 448 -12.60 -20.13 -5.72
C PRO A 448 -11.53 -19.20 -5.12
N LEU A 449 -11.59 -17.88 -5.39
CA LEU A 449 -10.67 -16.91 -4.81
C LEU A 449 -10.94 -16.72 -3.31
N VAL A 450 -12.23 -16.69 -2.93
CA VAL A 450 -12.66 -16.60 -1.54
C VAL A 450 -12.39 -17.90 -0.78
N GLU A 451 -12.61 -19.06 -1.38
CA GLU A 451 -12.27 -20.36 -0.79
C GLU A 451 -10.77 -20.46 -0.56
N LYS A 452 -9.93 -20.00 -1.49
CA LYS A 452 -8.48 -19.93 -1.30
C LYS A 452 -8.08 -18.95 -0.19
N GLU A 453 -8.76 -17.81 -0.09
CA GLU A 453 -8.57 -16.88 1.02
C GLU A 453 -8.91 -17.53 2.36
N ILE A 454 -10.07 -18.19 2.43
CA ILE A 454 -10.57 -18.93 3.59
C ILE A 454 -9.60 -20.06 3.95
N GLU A 455 -9.13 -20.83 2.98
CA GLU A 455 -8.15 -21.91 3.17
C GLU A 455 -6.87 -21.34 3.79
N ARG A 456 -6.35 -20.23 3.23
CA ARG A 456 -5.15 -19.57 3.75
C ARG A 456 -5.32 -19.11 5.20
N ILE A 457 -6.44 -18.47 5.55
CA ILE A 457 -6.67 -18.00 6.93
C ILE A 457 -7.09 -19.13 7.87
N SER A 458 -7.71 -20.19 7.34
CA SER A 458 -8.09 -21.38 8.10
C SER A 458 -6.88 -22.22 8.42
N PHE A 459 -5.86 -22.18 7.55
CA PHE A 459 -4.65 -22.98 7.67
C PHE A 459 -4.09 -22.85 9.08
N ASP A 460 -4.13 -23.98 9.75
CA ASP A 460 -3.44 -24.21 11.00
C ASP A 460 -2.83 -25.61 10.86
N PHE A 461 -1.74 -25.83 11.56
CA PHE A 461 -1.08 -27.11 11.58
C PHE A 461 -0.94 -27.61 13.00
N ALA A 462 -0.99 -28.93 13.15
CA ALA A 462 -0.79 -29.56 14.45
C ALA A 462 0.55 -29.13 15.03
N THR A 463 0.55 -28.81 16.33
CA THR A 463 1.78 -28.47 17.04
C THR A 463 2.80 -29.62 16.88
N PRO A 464 3.99 -29.38 16.31
CA PRO A 464 4.98 -30.43 16.12
C PRO A 464 5.51 -30.96 17.46
N GLU A 465 5.96 -32.22 17.52
CA GLU A 465 6.82 -32.68 18.61
C GLU A 465 8.20 -32.10 18.34
N PRO A 466 8.69 -31.10 19.11
CA PRO A 466 8.77 -31.08 20.58
C PRO A 466 7.79 -30.14 21.33
N PHE A 467 6.96 -29.38 20.63
CA PHE A 467 6.19 -28.28 21.20
C PHE A 467 4.79 -28.67 21.73
N ARG A 468 4.37 -29.94 21.57
CA ARG A 468 2.98 -30.38 21.82
C ARG A 468 2.44 -30.11 23.22
N ASN A 469 3.32 -30.05 24.21
CA ASN A 469 2.95 -29.85 25.62
C ASN A 469 2.82 -28.36 26.00
N LEU A 470 3.16 -27.44 25.10
CA LEU A 470 3.02 -26.00 25.34
C LEU A 470 1.55 -25.57 25.20
N LYS A 471 1.12 -24.63 26.04
CA LYS A 471 -0.22 -24.05 25.93
C LYS A 471 -0.34 -23.15 24.70
N GLU A 472 -1.56 -22.91 24.23
CA GLU A 472 -1.82 -22.08 23.04
C GLU A 472 -1.31 -20.64 23.18
N ASP A 473 -1.23 -20.11 24.40
CA ASP A 473 -0.70 -18.77 24.71
C ASP A 473 0.83 -18.73 24.90
N GLU A 474 1.48 -19.89 24.97
CA GLU A 474 2.94 -20.03 25.12
C GLU A 474 3.66 -20.32 23.79
N ILE A 475 2.90 -20.53 22.72
CA ILE A 475 3.39 -20.92 21.39
C ILE A 475 2.77 -20.06 20.29
N HIS A 476 3.60 -19.57 19.36
CA HIS A 476 3.11 -18.94 18.14
C HIS A 476 3.66 -19.66 16.91
N LYS A 477 2.75 -20.04 16.00
CA LYS A 477 3.04 -20.85 14.82
C LYS A 477 3.00 -20.00 13.56
N PHE A 478 3.97 -20.20 12.67
CA PHE A 478 4.05 -19.55 11.36
C PHE A 478 4.33 -20.61 10.30
N SER A 479 3.57 -20.60 9.21
CA SER A 479 3.74 -21.53 8.10
C SER A 479 4.29 -20.84 6.86
N ALA A 480 4.46 -21.60 5.78
CA ALA A 480 4.83 -21.03 4.48
C ALA A 480 3.89 -19.88 4.01
N LEU A 481 2.65 -19.81 4.49
CA LEU A 481 1.71 -18.73 4.16
C LEU A 481 2.06 -17.38 4.80
N ASP A 482 2.92 -17.37 5.83
CA ASP A 482 3.35 -16.16 6.54
C ASP A 482 4.59 -15.50 5.90
N PHE A 483 5.16 -16.11 4.87
CA PHE A 483 6.35 -15.60 4.19
C PHE A 483 6.01 -14.75 2.97
N ARG A 484 6.89 -13.80 2.65
CA ARG A 484 6.81 -13.01 1.41
C ARG A 484 7.17 -13.82 0.14
N ASN A 485 7.74 -15.01 0.31
CA ASN A 485 8.32 -15.82 -0.75
C ASN A 485 7.29 -16.74 -1.39
N GLY A 486 7.60 -17.23 -2.60
CA GLY A 486 6.76 -18.23 -3.24
C GLY A 486 6.83 -19.57 -2.52
N MET A 487 5.68 -20.22 -2.36
CA MET A 487 5.57 -21.55 -1.78
C MET A 487 5.87 -22.63 -2.83
N VAL A 488 6.47 -23.73 -2.40
CA VAL A 488 6.66 -24.95 -3.19
C VAL A 488 6.07 -26.15 -2.46
N SER A 489 5.64 -27.15 -3.21
CA SER A 489 5.22 -28.42 -2.64
C SER A 489 6.45 -29.29 -2.37
N ASP A 490 6.48 -29.88 -1.19
CA ASP A 490 7.47 -30.87 -0.78
C ASP A 490 6.75 -32.06 -0.11
N PRO A 491 6.67 -33.22 -0.78
CA PRO A 491 6.01 -34.41 -0.24
C PRO A 491 6.58 -34.92 1.09
N GLU A 492 7.83 -34.60 1.40
CA GLU A 492 8.50 -35.00 2.65
C GLU A 492 8.13 -34.10 3.84
N SER A 493 7.54 -32.93 3.58
CA SER A 493 7.05 -32.02 4.62
C SER A 493 5.71 -32.51 5.17
N LYS A 494 5.55 -32.44 6.50
CA LYS A 494 4.26 -32.71 7.16
C LYS A 494 3.20 -31.66 6.80
N LEU A 495 3.64 -30.46 6.41
CA LEU A 495 2.78 -29.36 5.99
C LEU A 495 2.51 -29.35 4.48
N LYS A 496 3.23 -30.19 3.71
CA LYS A 496 3.27 -30.28 2.24
C LYS A 496 3.75 -29.01 1.54
N ASN A 497 3.33 -27.83 1.98
CA ASN A 497 3.73 -26.55 1.40
C ASN A 497 4.82 -25.90 2.26
N VAL A 498 5.96 -25.61 1.63
CA VAL A 498 7.15 -25.07 2.28
C VAL A 498 7.69 -23.87 1.52
N ILE A 499 8.62 -23.14 2.12
CA ILE A 499 9.33 -22.03 1.49
C ILE A 499 10.68 -22.51 0.98
N ARG A 500 10.87 -22.43 -0.33
CA ARG A 500 12.20 -22.53 -0.92
C ARG A 500 12.97 -21.24 -0.60
N VAL A 501 14.04 -21.32 0.17
CA VAL A 501 14.80 -20.14 0.61
C VAL A 501 15.60 -19.59 -0.58
N GLY A 502 15.47 -18.29 -0.86
CA GLY A 502 16.19 -17.65 -1.96
C GLY A 502 15.39 -16.55 -2.64
N TYR A 503 15.74 -16.23 -3.88
CA TYR A 503 15.03 -15.22 -4.68
C TYR A 503 13.52 -15.52 -4.80
N PRO A 504 12.66 -14.50 -4.70
CA PRO A 504 11.24 -14.63 -5.02
C PRO A 504 11.05 -15.20 -6.44
N LEU A 505 10.12 -16.16 -6.59
CA LEU A 505 9.83 -16.83 -7.87
C LEU A 505 9.46 -15.85 -9.02
N SER A 506 9.06 -14.62 -8.70
CA SER A 506 8.68 -13.57 -9.66
C SER A 506 9.85 -12.89 -10.37
N LEU A 507 11.11 -13.09 -9.94
CA LEU A 507 12.30 -12.44 -10.51
C LEU A 507 13.06 -13.34 -11.52
N LYS A 508 12.43 -14.41 -12.02
CA LYS A 508 13.03 -15.38 -12.96
C LYS A 508 13.45 -14.72 -14.29
N LYS A 509 14.76 -14.52 -14.50
CA LYS A 509 15.34 -14.40 -15.85
C LYS A 509 16.48 -15.37 -16.15
N THR A 510 17.12 -15.98 -15.16
CA THR A 510 18.15 -17.00 -15.38
C THR A 510 18.00 -18.13 -14.37
N ARG A 511 18.17 -19.36 -14.85
CA ARG A 511 17.72 -20.59 -14.20
C ARG A 511 18.66 -21.10 -13.10
N GLU A 512 19.67 -20.36 -12.68
CA GLU A 512 20.89 -21.06 -12.23
C GLU A 512 21.31 -20.97 -10.77
N LYS A 513 20.79 -20.08 -9.90
CA LYS A 513 21.44 -19.92 -8.57
C LYS A 513 20.46 -19.71 -7.42
N HIS A 514 19.76 -20.77 -7.04
CA HIS A 514 19.20 -20.92 -5.69
C HIS A 514 20.24 -21.69 -4.86
N ALA A 515 20.56 -21.22 -3.65
CA ALA A 515 21.50 -21.88 -2.74
C ALA A 515 22.88 -22.27 -3.36
N ALA A 516 23.47 -21.39 -4.18
CA ALA A 516 24.85 -21.56 -4.63
C ALA A 516 25.83 -21.09 -3.53
N PRO A 517 26.84 -21.88 -3.13
CA PRO A 517 27.79 -21.51 -2.08
C PRO A 517 28.53 -20.19 -2.37
N ASP A 518 28.73 -19.86 -3.65
CA ASP A 518 29.60 -18.76 -4.11
C ASP A 518 28.91 -17.39 -4.24
N LEU A 519 27.59 -17.29 -4.05
CA LEU A 519 26.85 -16.03 -4.22
C LEU A 519 26.09 -15.67 -2.94
N ASP A 520 26.80 -14.93 -2.09
CA ASP A 520 26.30 -14.13 -0.97
C ASP A 520 25.76 -14.89 0.25
N THR A 521 26.43 -15.98 0.59
CA THR A 521 26.70 -16.28 2.00
C THR A 521 27.69 -15.23 2.51
N GLN A 522 27.48 -14.61 3.67
CA GLN A 522 28.51 -13.73 4.25
C GLN A 522 29.74 -14.60 4.59
N ASN A 523 30.69 -14.73 3.66
CA ASN A 523 31.88 -15.57 3.75
C ASN A 523 31.60 -17.09 3.89
N GLY A 524 30.73 -17.69 3.07
CA GLY A 524 30.50 -19.15 3.09
C GLY A 524 29.48 -19.65 4.14
N LYS A 525 28.93 -18.75 4.95
CA LYS A 525 28.01 -19.05 6.06
C LYS A 525 26.53 -19.11 5.68
N THR A 526 25.79 -20.08 6.23
CA THR A 526 24.34 -20.22 6.03
C THR A 526 23.59 -19.52 7.16
N ILE A 527 23.41 -18.20 7.02
CA ILE A 527 22.91 -17.34 8.10
C ILE A 527 21.39 -17.19 8.07
N PHE A 528 20.79 -17.38 9.25
CA PHE A 528 19.41 -17.04 9.58
C PHE A 528 19.38 -16.00 10.70
N GLY A 529 18.40 -15.10 10.68
CA GLY A 529 18.37 -14.01 11.64
C GLY A 529 16.99 -13.51 12.01
N VAL A 530 16.93 -12.87 13.17
CA VAL A 530 15.78 -12.14 13.69
C VAL A 530 16.23 -10.69 13.89
N THR A 531 15.59 -9.77 13.18
CA THR A 531 15.95 -8.34 13.27
C THR A 531 14.74 -7.49 13.56
N ASN A 532 14.86 -6.61 14.56
CA ASN A 532 13.97 -5.47 14.72
C ASN A 532 14.39 -4.36 13.74
N ILE A 533 13.56 -4.09 12.72
CA ILE A 533 13.90 -3.15 11.64
C ILE A 533 14.09 -1.72 12.15
N THR A 534 13.30 -1.28 13.13
CA THR A 534 13.34 0.10 13.63
C THR A 534 14.47 0.31 14.63
N GLY A 535 14.77 -0.69 15.46
CA GLY A 535 15.86 -0.64 16.44
C GLY A 535 17.23 -1.13 15.92
N LYS A 536 17.27 -1.71 14.71
CA LYS A 536 18.46 -2.36 14.09
C LYS A 536 19.14 -3.43 14.95
N HIS A 537 18.47 -3.96 15.98
CA HIS A 537 18.98 -5.07 16.77
C HIS A 537 18.76 -6.40 16.03
N THR A 538 19.81 -7.19 15.86
CA THR A 538 19.78 -8.46 15.12
C THR A 538 20.42 -9.58 15.94
N VAL A 539 19.70 -10.69 16.07
CA VAL A 539 20.25 -11.97 16.56
C VAL A 539 20.29 -12.93 15.39
N ARG A 540 21.40 -13.65 15.21
CA ARG A 540 21.60 -14.55 14.06
C ARG A 540 22.34 -15.81 14.46
N ILE A 541 22.11 -16.87 13.71
CA ILE A 541 22.85 -18.12 13.80
C ILE A 541 23.38 -18.50 12.42
N ASP A 542 24.46 -19.27 12.40
CA ASP A 542 24.94 -19.96 11.22
C ASP A 542 24.54 -21.43 11.35
N VAL A 543 23.73 -21.94 10.43
CA VAL A 543 23.34 -23.36 10.42
C VAL A 543 24.31 -24.22 9.60
N GLY A 544 25.31 -23.60 8.96
CA GLY A 544 26.25 -24.29 8.08
C GLY A 544 27.17 -25.29 8.78
N GLU A 545 27.44 -25.09 10.08
CA GLU A 545 28.38 -25.92 10.84
C GLU A 545 27.76 -27.24 11.34
N GLU A 546 26.42 -27.33 11.40
CA GLU A 546 25.69 -28.47 11.99
C GLU A 546 24.64 -29.06 11.05
N ILE A 547 24.92 -29.11 9.73
CA ILE A 547 23.96 -29.62 8.74
C ILE A 547 23.83 -31.15 8.85
N PRO A 548 22.63 -31.69 9.18
CA PRO A 548 22.39 -33.12 9.19
C PRO A 548 22.54 -33.71 7.78
N GLN A 549 23.18 -34.87 7.69
CA GLN A 549 23.55 -35.49 6.41
C GLN A 549 22.47 -36.42 5.85
N ASP A 550 21.22 -36.28 6.30
CA ASP A 550 20.11 -37.17 5.95
C ASP A 550 19.09 -36.54 4.99
N GLU A 551 19.29 -35.27 4.60
CA GLU A 551 18.37 -34.50 3.77
C GLU A 551 16.93 -34.43 4.33
N LYS A 552 16.76 -34.44 5.65
CA LYS A 552 15.45 -34.32 6.30
C LYS A 552 15.24 -32.96 6.95
N TYR A 553 14.02 -32.75 7.43
CA TYR A 553 13.66 -31.56 8.22
C TYR A 553 14.18 -31.69 9.66
N HIS A 554 14.92 -30.68 10.10
CA HIS A 554 15.45 -30.58 11.46
C HIS A 554 15.11 -29.21 12.07
N TRP A 555 15.02 -29.17 13.41
CA TRP A 555 14.73 -27.95 14.15
C TRP A 555 16.01 -27.20 14.49
N TYR A 556 16.03 -25.91 14.18
CA TYR A 556 17.06 -24.96 14.58
C TYR A 556 16.44 -23.87 15.46
N CYS A 557 17.25 -23.22 16.30
CA CYS A 557 16.75 -22.22 17.24
C CYS A 557 17.63 -20.97 17.31
N ILE A 558 17.00 -19.81 17.25
CA ILE A 558 17.60 -18.51 17.59
C ILE A 558 17.09 -18.12 18.98
N ARG A 559 17.94 -18.30 19.99
CA ARG A 559 17.58 -18.12 21.39
C ARG A 559 17.46 -16.64 21.77
N ASN A 560 16.63 -16.36 22.78
CA ASN A 560 16.57 -15.05 23.46
C ASN A 560 16.31 -13.84 22.54
N CYS A 561 15.48 -14.01 21.53
CA CYS A 561 15.08 -12.91 20.65
C CYS A 561 14.12 -11.96 21.38
N THR A 562 14.44 -10.66 21.37
CA THR A 562 13.48 -9.62 21.76
C THR A 562 12.66 -9.23 20.53
N ILE A 563 11.36 -9.50 20.58
CA ILE A 563 10.41 -9.22 19.50
C ILE A 563 9.82 -7.83 19.73
N GLY A 564 9.85 -7.00 18.70
CA GLY A 564 9.18 -5.71 18.63
C GLY A 564 8.16 -5.68 17.49
N PRO A 565 7.41 -4.58 17.35
CA PRO A 565 6.32 -4.46 16.39
C PRO A 565 6.77 -4.53 14.92
N SER A 566 8.07 -4.34 14.65
CA SER A 566 8.69 -4.41 13.32
C SER A 566 9.78 -5.48 13.24
N THR A 567 9.69 -6.52 14.07
CA THR A 567 10.64 -7.63 14.04
C THR A 567 10.32 -8.63 12.94
N VAL A 568 11.35 -9.06 12.21
CA VAL A 568 11.24 -10.04 11.13
C VAL A 568 12.22 -11.18 11.33
N PHE A 569 11.79 -12.39 11.02
CA PHE A 569 12.68 -13.49 10.71
C PHE A 569 13.12 -13.36 9.26
N TRP A 570 14.40 -13.55 8.99
CA TRP A 570 14.95 -13.51 7.65
C TRP A 570 16.00 -14.59 7.41
N ALA A 571 16.13 -14.96 6.14
CA ALA A 571 17.19 -15.85 5.65
C ALA A 571 17.76 -15.33 4.34
N TRP A 572 19.00 -15.73 4.04
CA TRP A 572 19.70 -15.49 2.77
C TRP A 572 19.63 -14.03 2.29
N GLY A 573 20.44 -13.15 2.91
CA GLY A 573 20.57 -11.75 2.47
C GLY A 573 19.26 -10.95 2.52
N TRP A 574 18.33 -11.33 3.40
CA TRP A 574 16.99 -10.75 3.56
C TRP A 574 15.97 -11.05 2.46
N TRP A 575 16.26 -11.99 1.55
CA TRP A 575 15.32 -12.33 0.46
C TRP A 575 14.17 -13.22 0.92
N THR A 576 14.41 -14.04 1.94
CA THR A 576 13.35 -14.78 2.62
C THR A 576 12.95 -14.05 3.89
N ARG A 577 11.68 -13.67 4.04
CA ARG A 577 11.19 -12.93 5.22
C ARG A 577 9.84 -13.41 5.73
N CYS A 578 9.72 -13.50 7.05
CA CYS A 578 8.48 -13.71 7.79
C CYS A 578 8.33 -12.62 8.87
N GLU A 579 7.18 -11.95 8.90
CA GLU A 579 6.89 -10.84 9.83
C GLU A 579 6.48 -11.38 11.21
N ILE A 580 7.48 -11.80 12.00
CA ILE A 580 7.23 -12.39 13.32
C ILE A 580 6.84 -11.38 14.40
N GLY A 581 7.01 -10.08 14.16
CA GLY A 581 6.54 -8.99 15.02
C GLY A 581 5.02 -8.99 15.26
N LYS A 582 4.25 -9.79 14.51
CA LYS A 582 2.81 -9.99 14.73
C LYS A 582 2.46 -10.58 16.11
N VAL A 583 3.42 -11.11 16.86
CA VAL A 583 3.21 -11.63 18.22
C VAL A 583 3.58 -10.62 19.32
N TYR A 584 4.11 -9.45 18.95
CA TYR A 584 4.47 -8.41 19.91
C TYR A 584 3.25 -7.98 20.74
N MET A 585 3.46 -7.61 21.99
CA MET A 585 2.42 -7.06 22.85
C MET A 585 3.03 -5.94 23.70
N ASP A 586 2.54 -4.72 23.54
CA ASP A 586 3.01 -3.58 24.34
C ASP A 586 2.74 -3.81 25.84
N GLY A 587 3.68 -3.40 26.68
CA GLY A 587 3.63 -3.63 28.14
C GLY A 587 3.83 -5.07 28.61
N GLN A 588 4.11 -6.03 27.72
CA GLN A 588 4.42 -7.41 28.08
C GLN A 588 5.90 -7.77 27.86
N GLU A 589 6.34 -8.87 28.47
CA GLU A 589 7.62 -9.47 28.15
C GLU A 589 7.57 -10.09 26.73
N ASN A 590 8.31 -9.50 25.80
CA ASN A 590 8.36 -9.93 24.39
C ASN A 590 9.64 -10.69 24.05
N ARG A 591 10.13 -11.51 24.99
CA ARG A 591 11.27 -12.39 24.78
C ARG A 591 10.78 -13.74 24.31
N TYR A 592 11.39 -14.27 23.25
CA TYR A 592 11.04 -15.54 22.64
C TYR A 592 12.28 -16.30 22.16
N ASP A 593 12.21 -17.62 22.20
CA ASP A 593 13.06 -18.48 21.38
C ASP A 593 12.38 -18.69 20.02
N VAL A 594 13.12 -18.47 18.93
CA VAL A 594 12.60 -18.58 17.56
C VAL A 594 13.11 -19.87 16.94
N TRP A 595 12.25 -20.88 16.92
CA TRP A 595 12.51 -22.19 16.32
C TRP A 595 12.08 -22.23 14.86
N PHE A 596 12.79 -22.96 14.02
CA PHE A 596 12.40 -23.15 12.64
C PHE A 596 12.80 -24.53 12.09
N SER A 597 11.91 -25.13 11.29
CA SER A 597 12.10 -26.46 10.68
C SER A 597 12.67 -26.30 9.28
N LEU A 598 13.90 -26.77 9.07
CA LEU A 598 14.67 -26.57 7.84
C LEU A 598 15.17 -27.92 7.30
N LYS A 599 14.99 -28.12 5.98
CA LYS A 599 15.65 -29.18 5.21
C LYS A 599 16.69 -28.57 4.27
N ILE A 600 17.88 -29.14 4.27
CA ILE A 600 18.99 -28.74 3.41
C ILE A 600 19.35 -29.93 2.51
N VAL A 601 19.50 -29.69 1.21
CA VAL A 601 19.80 -30.72 0.21
C VAL A 601 20.88 -30.28 -0.75
N GLY A 602 21.50 -31.26 -1.41
CA GLY A 602 22.45 -31.06 -2.50
C GLY A 602 23.91 -31.25 -2.11
N PRO A 603 24.78 -31.51 -3.10
CA PRO A 603 26.14 -31.98 -2.90
C PRO A 603 27.07 -30.97 -2.21
N ALA A 604 26.71 -29.68 -2.17
CA ALA A 604 27.48 -28.67 -1.43
C ALA A 604 27.31 -28.80 0.10
N TYR A 605 26.25 -29.46 0.56
CA TYR A 605 25.87 -29.49 1.98
C TYR A 605 25.78 -30.91 2.54
N VAL A 606 25.35 -31.87 1.71
CA VAL A 606 25.13 -33.26 2.09
C VAL A 606 25.99 -34.18 1.23
N ARG A 607 26.81 -35.00 1.89
CA ARG A 607 27.72 -35.95 1.22
C ARG A 607 26.94 -36.90 0.32
N ASN A 608 27.40 -37.05 -0.92
CA ASN A 608 26.82 -37.94 -1.93
C ASN A 608 25.37 -37.62 -2.33
N SER A 609 24.86 -36.42 -2.02
CA SER A 609 23.55 -36.00 -2.48
C SER A 609 23.47 -35.97 -4.01
N ARG A 610 22.35 -36.44 -4.55
CA ARG A 610 22.02 -36.38 -5.98
C ARG A 610 21.04 -35.26 -6.32
N LYS A 611 20.61 -34.48 -5.31
CA LYS A 611 19.68 -33.36 -5.48
C LYS A 611 20.44 -32.10 -5.87
N GLU A 612 19.75 -31.13 -6.46
CA GLU A 612 20.31 -29.78 -6.60
C GLU A 612 20.45 -29.11 -5.23
N ASN A 613 21.43 -28.21 -5.08
CA ASN A 613 21.61 -27.44 -3.84
C ASN A 613 20.37 -26.60 -3.54
N ASP A 614 19.78 -26.80 -2.36
CA ASP A 614 18.55 -26.10 -1.98
C ASP A 614 18.27 -26.13 -0.48
N PHE A 615 17.48 -25.15 -0.03
CA PHE A 615 17.01 -25.06 1.35
C PHE A 615 15.48 -24.90 1.37
N PHE A 616 14.82 -25.72 2.17
CA PHE A 616 13.36 -25.72 2.34
C PHE A 616 13.00 -25.45 3.80
N LEU A 617 12.25 -24.38 4.02
CA LEU A 617 11.79 -23.93 5.34
C LEU A 617 10.31 -24.29 5.49
N GLU A 618 10.01 -25.19 6.42
CA GLU A 618 8.67 -25.73 6.63
C GLU A 618 7.80 -24.80 7.49
N CYS A 619 8.32 -24.38 8.65
CA CYS A 619 7.59 -23.51 9.59
C CYS A 619 8.54 -22.81 10.59
N ILE A 620 8.00 -21.80 11.28
CA ILE A 620 8.64 -21.13 12.43
C ILE A 620 7.71 -21.27 13.64
N ILE A 621 8.30 -21.57 14.81
CA ILE A 621 7.62 -21.63 16.10
C ILE A 621 8.30 -20.66 17.07
N LEU A 622 7.54 -19.77 17.69
CA LEU A 622 8.02 -18.92 18.78
C LEU A 622 7.53 -19.50 20.10
N THR A 623 8.45 -19.65 21.05
CA THR A 623 8.14 -20.11 22.42
C THR A 623 8.69 -19.13 23.44
N ARG A 624 8.22 -19.19 24.69
CA ARG A 624 8.92 -18.52 25.80
C ARG A 624 10.37 -19.03 25.91
N PRO A 625 11.34 -18.18 26.32
CA PRO A 625 12.74 -18.59 26.42
C PRO A 625 12.89 -19.79 27.35
N GLY A 626 13.59 -20.82 26.88
CA GLY A 626 13.85 -22.05 27.66
C GLY A 626 12.65 -22.98 27.84
N ALA A 627 11.50 -22.71 27.21
CA ALA A 627 10.33 -23.60 27.25
C ALA A 627 10.60 -24.97 26.61
N ILE A 628 11.52 -25.02 25.63
CA ILE A 628 12.02 -26.23 25.00
C ILE A 628 13.53 -26.27 25.23
N LYS A 629 14.01 -27.38 25.78
CA LYS A 629 15.43 -27.60 26.07
C LYS A 629 16.22 -27.77 24.79
#